data_AF-A0AA89CT83-F1
#
_entry.id   AF-A0AA89CT83-F1
#
_cell.length_a   1.000
_cell.length_b   1.000
_cell.length_c   1.000
_cell.angle_alpha   90.00
_cell.angle_beta   90.00
_cell.angle_gamma   90.00
#
_symmetry.space_group_name_H-M   'P 1'
#
loop_
_entity.id
_entity.type
_entity.pdbx_description
1 polymer ?
#
loop_
_entity_poly.entity_id
_entity_poly.type
_entity_poly.pdbx_seq_one_letter_code
_entity_poly.pdbx_strand_id
1 'polypeptide(L)'
;MLPIAFLFRLIFLSFFVQFLTLLAVAEMERNTIIERTQAGKAIAKTKPGFKEDRPKKYTKEQIDHALNLLESNSYSYVERITCISKSTLIRAVRDKKYNLFYINIL
;
A
#
# COMPACT_ATOMS: atom_id res chain seq x y z
N MET A 1 1.98 21.41 59.04
CA MET A 1 2.69 21.61 57.77
C MET A 1 2.44 20.39 56.90
N LEU A 2 1.80 20.55 55.74
CA LEU A 2 1.65 19.42 54.81
C LEU A 2 3.05 19.00 54.30
N PRO A 3 3.38 17.71 54.24
CA PRO A 3 4.70 17.28 53.80
C PRO A 3 4.90 17.66 52.33
N ILE A 4 6.05 18.27 52.02
CA ILE A 4 6.43 18.74 50.68
C ILE A 4 6.30 17.60 49.63
N ALA A 5 6.54 16.35 50.04
CA ALA A 5 6.36 15.16 49.21
C ALA A 5 4.91 14.96 48.70
N PHE A 6 3.90 15.33 49.50
CA PHE A 6 2.49 15.24 49.10
C PHE A 6 2.14 16.30 48.06
N LEU A 7 2.66 17.52 48.23
CA LEU A 7 2.51 18.60 47.26
C LEU A 7 3.19 18.23 45.93
N PHE A 8 4.41 17.69 45.98
CA PHE A 8 5.14 17.26 44.79
C PHE A 8 4.41 16.14 44.04
N ARG A 9 3.83 15.18 44.75
CA ARG A 9 3.03 14.10 44.16
C ARG A 9 1.77 14.62 43.47
N LEU A 10 1.06 15.57 44.07
CA LEU A 10 -0.12 16.19 43.46
C LEU A 10 0.22 17.01 42.21
N ILE A 11 1.30 17.79 42.26
CA ILE A 11 1.76 18.58 41.12
C ILE A 11 2.21 17.67 39.97
N PHE A 12 2.98 16.61 40.27
CA PHE A 12 3.41 15.64 39.27
C PHE A 12 2.23 14.90 38.64
N LEU A 13 1.24 14.50 39.45
CA LEU A 13 0.02 13.85 38.96
C LEU A 13 -0.78 14.79 38.05
N SER A 14 -0.95 16.06 38.45
CA SER A 14 -1.64 17.06 37.63
C SER A 14 -0.92 17.31 36.30
N PHE A 15 0.41 17.44 36.33
CA PHE A 15 1.24 17.61 35.13
C PHE A 15 1.15 16.39 34.20
N PHE A 16 1.20 15.18 34.78
CA PHE A 16 1.06 13.94 34.02
C PHE A 16 -0.31 13.83 33.33
N VAL A 17 -1.39 14.18 34.04
CA VAL A 17 -2.74 14.22 33.44
C VAL A 17 -2.82 15.24 32.31
N GLN A 18 -2.27 16.44 32.48
CA GLN A 18 -2.21 17.44 31.41
C GLN A 18 -1.43 16.92 30.19
N PHE A 19 -0.28 16.29 30.41
CA PHE A 19 0.50 15.69 29.33
C PHE A 19 -0.27 14.58 28.58
N LEU A 20 -0.98 13.70 29.28
CA LEU A 20 -1.84 12.69 28.66
C LEU A 20 -2.96 13.31 27.82
N THR A 21 -3.60 14.38 28.30
CA THR A 21 -4.65 15.06 27.53
C THR A 21 -4.11 15.68 26.25
N LEU A 22 -2.91 16.26 26.28
CA LEU A 22 -2.26 16.81 25.08
C LEU A 22 -1.93 15.72 24.06
N LEU A 23 -1.45 14.56 24.51
CA LEU A 23 -1.23 13.41 23.62
C LEU A 23 -2.54 12.91 23.00
N ALA A 24 -3.60 12.80 23.79
CA ALA A 24 -4.91 12.37 23.30
C ALA A 24 -5.47 13.33 22.23
N VAL A 25 -5.31 14.65 22.43
CA VAL A 25 -5.71 15.65 21.44
C VAL A 25 -4.87 15.53 20.16
N ALA A 26 -3.55 15.34 20.28
CA ALA A 26 -2.69 15.16 19.11
C ALA A 26 -3.06 13.91 18.28
N GLU A 27 -3.46 12.82 18.93
CA GLU A 27 -3.96 11.63 18.24
C GLU A 27 -5.32 11.87 17.58
N MET A 28 -6.24 12.56 18.27
CA MET A 28 -7.55 12.92 17.72
C MET A 28 -7.43 13.79 16.46
N GLU A 29 -6.54 14.78 16.46
CA GLU A 29 -6.29 15.63 15.29
C GLU A 29 -5.73 14.83 14.11
N ARG A 30 -4.79 13.90 14.39
CA ARG A 30 -4.27 12.99 13.37
C ARG A 30 -5.38 12.10 12.78
N ASN A 31 -6.23 11.54 13.63
CA ASN A 31 -7.34 10.68 13.20
C ASN A 31 -8.34 11.46 12.35
N THR A 32 -8.64 12.70 12.72
CA THR A 32 -9.51 13.59 11.93
C THR A 32 -8.98 13.78 10.50
N ILE A 33 -7.67 13.95 10.33
CA ILE A 33 -7.06 14.08 8.99
C ILE A 33 -7.20 12.76 8.22
N ILE A 34 -6.91 11.63 8.87
CA ILE A 34 -7.03 10.30 8.26
C ILE A 34 -8.46 10.06 7.78
N GLU A 35 -9.46 10.27 8.62
CA GLU A 35 -10.89 10.10 8.30
C GLU A 35 -11.30 10.94 7.08
N ARG A 36 -10.89 12.21 7.05
CA ARG A 36 -11.19 13.10 5.91
C ARG A 36 -10.56 12.61 4.62
N THR A 37 -9.30 12.15 4.65
CA THR A 37 -8.64 11.60 3.46
C THR A 37 -9.26 10.28 3.00
N GLN A 38 -9.68 9.43 3.94
CA GLN A 38 -10.37 8.18 3.64
C GLN A 38 -11.75 8.42 3.02
N ALA A 39 -12.53 9.38 3.54
CA ALA A 39 -13.81 9.76 2.99
C ALA A 39 -13.67 10.32 1.55
N GLY A 40 -12.70 11.23 1.33
CA GLY A 40 -12.41 11.74 -0.02
C GLY A 40 -11.99 10.64 -1.00
N LYS A 41 -11.18 9.69 -0.52
CA LYS A 41 -10.77 8.52 -1.30
C LYS A 41 -11.94 7.57 -1.60
N ALA A 42 -12.87 7.38 -0.67
CA ALA A 42 -14.08 6.59 -0.89
C ALA A 42 -14.98 7.21 -1.99
N ILE A 43 -15.10 8.53 -2.02
CA ILE A 43 -15.80 9.24 -3.11
C ILE A 43 -15.03 9.11 -4.42
N ALA A 44 -13.70 9.14 -4.42
CA ALA A 44 -12.91 8.94 -5.63
C ALA A 44 -13.09 7.53 -6.21
N LYS A 45 -13.25 6.50 -5.36
CA LYS A 45 -13.51 5.11 -5.79
C LYS A 45 -14.80 4.94 -6.60
N THR A 46 -15.81 5.78 -6.39
CA THR A 46 -17.08 5.68 -7.14
C THR A 46 -16.98 6.25 -8.55
N LYS A 47 -15.93 7.02 -8.86
CA LYS A 47 -15.75 7.64 -10.18
C LYS A 47 -15.34 6.59 -11.23
N PRO A 48 -15.91 6.65 -12.45
CA PRO A 48 -15.52 5.74 -13.52
C PRO A 48 -14.04 5.92 -13.86
N GLY A 49 -13.32 4.81 -14.01
CA GLY A 49 -11.89 4.81 -14.35
C GLY A 49 -10.93 5.04 -13.18
N PHE A 50 -11.41 5.22 -11.95
CA PHE A 50 -10.54 5.27 -10.78
C PHE A 50 -9.84 3.92 -10.57
N LYS A 51 -8.51 3.97 -10.38
CA LYS A 51 -7.68 2.82 -10.05
C LYS A 51 -6.76 3.20 -8.89
N GLU A 52 -6.78 2.42 -7.82
CA GLU A 52 -5.91 2.63 -6.67
C GLU A 52 -4.48 2.17 -6.92
N ASP A 53 -4.31 1.22 -7.83
CA ASP A 53 -3.05 0.58 -8.07
C ASP A 53 -2.05 1.53 -8.74
N ARG A 54 -0.78 1.22 -8.51
CA ARG A 54 0.32 1.84 -9.25
C ARG A 54 0.10 1.63 -10.76
N PRO A 55 0.22 2.67 -11.60
CA PRO A 55 0.13 2.50 -13.05
C PRO A 55 1.16 1.48 -13.53
N LYS A 56 0.73 0.59 -14.41
CA LYS A 56 1.59 -0.47 -14.96
C LYS A 56 2.73 0.19 -15.75
N LYS A 57 3.98 -0.15 -15.37
CA LYS A 57 5.19 0.37 -16.03
C LYS A 57 5.29 -0.08 -17.49
N TYR A 58 4.81 -1.28 -17.80
CA TYR A 58 4.89 -1.90 -19.12
C TYR A 58 3.50 -2.00 -19.74
N THR A 59 3.42 -1.76 -21.05
CA THR A 59 2.18 -1.94 -21.80
C THR A 59 1.85 -3.44 -21.95
N LYS A 60 0.60 -3.75 -22.29
CA LYS A 60 0.20 -5.15 -22.54
C LYS A 60 1.03 -5.76 -23.67
N GLU A 61 1.21 -5.02 -24.76
CA GLU A 61 2.00 -5.42 -25.93
C GLU A 61 3.45 -5.77 -25.58
N GLN A 62 4.09 -4.98 -24.70
CA GLN A 62 5.46 -5.26 -24.25
C GLN A 62 5.53 -6.56 -23.44
N ILE A 63 4.55 -6.81 -22.59
CA ILE A 63 4.47 -8.05 -21.81
C ILE A 63 4.19 -9.22 -22.74
N ASP A 64 3.24 -9.10 -23.66
CA ASP A 64 2.87 -10.16 -24.60
C ASP A 64 4.05 -10.52 -25.51
N HIS A 65 4.77 -9.52 -26.02
CA HIS A 65 6.00 -9.73 -26.77
C HIS A 65 7.05 -10.48 -25.94
N ALA A 66 7.28 -10.07 -24.69
CA ALA A 66 8.24 -10.74 -23.82
C ALA A 66 7.83 -12.18 -23.47
N LEU A 67 6.52 -12.44 -23.32
CA LEU A 67 5.99 -13.79 -23.07
C LEU A 67 6.16 -14.70 -24.28
N ASN A 68 5.94 -14.20 -25.50
CA ASN A 68 6.16 -14.97 -26.72
C ASN A 68 7.65 -15.35 -26.88
N LEU A 69 8.57 -14.45 -26.51
CA LEU A 69 10.00 -14.76 -26.52
C LEU A 69 10.39 -15.85 -25.51
N LEU A 70 9.65 -16.02 -24.41
CA LEU A 70 9.91 -17.05 -23.40
C LEU A 70 9.51 -18.46 -23.85
N GLU A 71 8.77 -18.61 -24.95
CA GLU A 71 8.42 -19.95 -25.48
C GLU A 71 9.66 -20.67 -26.03
N SER A 72 10.65 -19.92 -26.53
CA SER A 72 11.87 -20.46 -27.13
C SER A 72 13.16 -20.08 -26.41
N ASN A 73 13.12 -19.12 -25.47
CA ASN A 73 14.32 -18.59 -24.82
C ASN A 73 14.28 -18.67 -23.29
N SER A 74 15.47 -18.60 -22.67
CA SER A 74 15.60 -18.55 -21.21
C SER A 74 15.22 -17.18 -20.63
N TYR A 75 14.74 -17.18 -19.40
CA TYR A 75 14.38 -15.96 -18.66
C TYR A 75 15.49 -14.90 -18.63
N SER A 76 16.75 -15.32 -18.44
CA SER A 76 17.89 -14.39 -18.36
C SER A 76 18.20 -13.72 -19.71
N TYR A 77 17.90 -14.41 -20.82
CA TYR A 77 18.04 -13.83 -22.16
C TYR A 77 16.95 -12.79 -22.44
N VAL A 78 15.70 -13.14 -22.15
CA VAL A 78 14.55 -12.24 -22.36
C VAL A 78 14.65 -10.98 -21.48
N GLU A 79 15.09 -11.12 -20.23
CA GLU A 79 15.33 -9.98 -19.32
C GLU A 79 16.33 -8.97 -19.90
N ARG A 80 17.43 -9.46 -20.53
CA ARG A 80 18.44 -8.60 -21.14
C ARG A 80 17.94 -7.84 -22.36
N ILE A 81 17.09 -8.48 -23.18
CA ILE A 81 16.59 -7.87 -24.42
C ILE A 81 15.43 -6.92 -24.16
N THR A 82 14.50 -7.31 -23.28
CA THR A 82 13.28 -6.56 -23.03
C THR A 82 13.43 -5.54 -21.90
N CYS A 83 14.52 -5.60 -21.12
CA CYS A 83 14.73 -4.82 -19.90
C CYS A 83 13.58 -4.98 -18.87
N ILE A 84 12.86 -6.10 -18.94
CA ILE A 84 11.82 -6.49 -17.98
C ILE A 84 12.44 -7.48 -17.01
N SER A 85 12.37 -7.14 -15.71
CA SER A 85 12.96 -8.00 -14.68
C SER A 85 12.39 -9.42 -14.71
N LYS A 86 13.22 -10.42 -14.40
CA LYS A 86 12.80 -11.82 -14.29
C LYS A 86 11.57 -12.02 -13.40
N SER A 87 11.48 -11.28 -12.29
CA SER A 87 10.33 -11.34 -11.38
C SER A 87 9.01 -10.90 -12.05
N THR A 88 9.07 -9.92 -12.94
CA THR A 88 7.91 -9.43 -13.69
C THR A 88 7.47 -10.44 -14.73
N LEU A 89 8.41 -11.08 -15.43
CA LEU A 89 8.12 -12.14 -16.39
C LEU A 89 7.44 -13.35 -15.71
N ILE A 90 7.98 -13.80 -14.57
CA ILE A 90 7.40 -14.92 -13.80
C ILE A 90 5.97 -14.60 -13.35
N ARG A 91 5.71 -13.38 -12.85
CA ARG A 91 4.35 -12.93 -12.50
C ARG A 91 3.42 -12.98 -13.71
N ALA A 92 3.86 -12.45 -14.86
CA ALA A 92 3.05 -12.42 -16.07
C ALA A 92 2.72 -13.83 -16.60
N VAL A 93 3.68 -14.77 -16.57
CA VAL A 93 3.44 -16.18 -16.95
C VAL A 93 2.41 -16.82 -16.02
N ARG A 94 2.53 -16.59 -14.70
CA ARG A 94 1.58 -17.09 -13.71
C ARG A 94 0.17 -16.56 -13.97
N ASP A 95 0.04 -15.26 -14.22
CA ASP A 95 -1.24 -14.62 -14.53
C ASP A 95 -1.86 -15.19 -15.82
N LYS A 96 -1.06 -15.44 -16.87
CA LYS A 96 -1.51 -16.10 -18.11
C LYS A 96 -2.02 -17.51 -17.85
N LYS A 97 -1.30 -18.30 -17.04
CA LYS A 97 -1.70 -19.66 -16.68
C LYS A 97 -3.02 -19.69 -15.91
N TYR A 98 -3.20 -18.80 -14.93
CA TYR A 98 -4.45 -18.70 -14.18
C TYR A 98 -5.61 -18.34 -15.10
N ASN A 99 -5.46 -17.30 -15.94
CA ASN A 99 -6.51 -16.91 -16.88
C ASN A 99 -6.90 -18.05 -17.84
N LEU A 100 -5.92 -18.79 -18.37
CA LEU A 100 -6.17 -19.94 -19.23
C LEU A 100 -6.92 -21.07 -18.48
N PHE A 101 -6.56 -21.33 -17.24
CA PHE A 101 -7.24 -22.32 -16.40
C PHE A 101 -8.70 -21.96 -16.13
N TYR A 102 -9.00 -20.69 -15.82
CA TYR A 102 -10.38 -20.24 -15.62
C TYR A 102 -11.24 -20.34 -16.88
N ILE A 103 -10.68 -19.98 -18.04
CA ILE A 103 -11.40 -20.10 -19.33
C ILE A 103 -11.71 -21.55 -19.66
N ASN A 104 -10.83 -22.50 -19.33
CA ASN A 104 -11.04 -23.91 -19.64
C ASN A 104 -11.99 -24.64 -18.67
N ILE A 105 -12.34 -24.03 -17.54
CA ILE A 105 -13.25 -24.60 -16.53
C ILE A 105 -14.68 -24.05 -16.67
N LEU A 106 -14.84 -22.88 -17.26
CA LEU A 106 -16.12 -22.29 -17.66
C LEU A 106 -16.60 -22.87 -19.00
#